data_AF-G4T2Y1-F1
#
_entry.id   AF-G4T2Y1-F1
#
_cell.length_a   1.000
_cell.length_b   1.000
_cell.length_c   1.000
_cell.angle_alpha   90.00
_cell.angle_beta   90.00
_cell.angle_gamma   90.00
#
_symmetry.space_group_name_H-M   'P 1'
#
loop_
_entity.id
_entity.type
_entity.pdbx_description
1 polymer ?
#
loop_
_entity_poly.entity_id
_entity_poly.type
_entity_poly.pdbx_seq_one_letter_code
_entity_poly.pdbx_strand_id
1 'polypeptide(L)'
;MSFPLAITGTGLVTGVGLDAPASCAAIRCAIDNFQETRFMDQGGEWIMGCEVPLEQPWRGKTKLIKMAAAAIRECLSGNPLINPVETPLLLCLSERDRKGRVIDDDNQFFHDLLEELQLEFHEKSLVIAGGHVGVALALRHARPLIQELKLKHVLIAATDSLLVAQSLAHYEEHERLLTSQNSNGFIPGEAGAALIIEPTYAKPEPQLICHGLGFAVEKAHIDSEEPLRADGLTAALKESLIDAGCGESILEFKITDIAGEQYHFKESSIAFSRVDRTKREEFDIWHPADCIGETGSAIGLVMLGYLKSACEKNYSKGNHIWAHLGNDDGKRASMILAWQTVGAK
;
A
#
# COMPACT_ATOMS: atom_id res chain seq x y z
N MET A 1 16.56 18.35 -1.66
CA MET A 1 16.07 17.47 -0.58
C MET A 1 14.71 17.96 -0.16
N SER A 2 13.71 17.11 -0.40
CA SER A 2 12.37 17.23 0.15
C SER A 2 12.35 17.09 1.66
N PHE A 3 11.22 17.46 2.27
CA PHE A 3 10.94 17.25 3.67
C PHE A 3 10.67 15.75 3.94
N PRO A 4 11.50 15.07 4.76
CA PRO A 4 11.31 13.66 5.07
C PRO A 4 10.14 13.45 6.03
N LEU A 5 9.47 12.30 5.91
CA LEU A 5 8.30 11.94 6.70
C LEU A 5 8.56 10.67 7.51
N ALA A 6 8.35 10.71 8.82
CA ALA A 6 8.47 9.53 9.68
C ALA A 6 7.15 8.76 9.72
N ILE A 7 7.22 7.43 9.62
CA ILE A 7 6.08 6.52 9.78
C ILE A 7 6.18 5.90 11.17
N THR A 8 5.29 6.28 12.09
CA THR A 8 5.42 6.00 13.53
C THR A 8 4.36 5.06 14.08
N GLY A 9 3.13 5.13 13.56
CA GLY A 9 2.02 4.26 13.94
C GLY A 9 1.57 3.38 12.78
N THR A 10 1.07 2.19 13.09
CA THR A 10 0.56 1.21 12.13
C THR A 10 -0.69 0.56 12.67
N GLY A 11 -1.69 0.38 11.82
CA GLY A 11 -2.81 -0.51 12.06
C GLY A 11 -3.13 -1.30 10.79
N LEU A 12 -3.32 -2.61 10.90
CA LEU A 12 -3.52 -3.49 9.75
C LEU A 12 -4.65 -4.47 10.02
N VAL A 13 -5.53 -4.64 9.04
CA VAL A 13 -6.61 -5.61 9.02
C VAL A 13 -6.51 -6.31 7.66
N THR A 14 -6.09 -7.57 7.67
CA THR A 14 -5.78 -8.35 6.47
C THR A 14 -6.42 -9.73 6.54
N GLY A 15 -6.38 -10.49 5.44
CA GLY A 15 -6.89 -11.87 5.42
C GLY A 15 -6.18 -12.82 6.39
N VAL A 16 -4.97 -12.47 6.84
CA VAL A 16 -4.13 -13.31 7.72
C VAL A 16 -4.00 -12.78 9.16
N GLY A 17 -4.55 -11.61 9.46
CA GLY A 17 -4.50 -11.01 10.79
C GLY A 17 -5.38 -9.76 10.91
N LEU A 18 -5.97 -9.53 12.09
CA LEU A 18 -6.90 -8.41 12.34
C LEU A 18 -6.26 -7.24 13.10
N ASP A 19 -4.95 -7.30 13.29
CA ASP A 19 -4.11 -6.22 13.80
C ASP A 19 -2.73 -6.28 13.10
N ALA A 20 -1.92 -5.22 13.25
CA ALA A 20 -0.58 -5.13 12.69
C ALA A 20 0.38 -6.20 13.24
N PRO A 21 0.45 -6.48 14.56
CA PRO A 21 1.29 -7.56 15.07
C PRO A 21 1.01 -8.93 14.45
N ALA A 22 -0.26 -9.34 14.34
CA ALA A 22 -0.68 -10.61 13.78
C ALA A 22 -0.46 -10.67 12.28
N SER A 23 -0.90 -9.63 11.54
CA SER A 23 -0.71 -9.56 10.09
C SER A 23 0.78 -9.64 9.71
N CYS A 24 1.63 -8.86 10.38
CA CYS A 24 3.07 -8.87 10.10
C CYS A 24 3.73 -10.18 10.50
N ALA A 25 3.29 -10.83 11.57
CA ALA A 25 3.81 -12.13 11.98
C ALA A 25 3.44 -13.23 10.98
N ALA A 26 2.19 -13.26 10.51
CA ALA A 26 1.74 -14.20 9.50
C ALA A 26 2.51 -14.03 8.18
N ILE A 27 2.60 -12.81 7.66
CA ILE A 27 3.35 -12.49 6.43
C ILE A 27 4.84 -12.88 6.58
N ARG A 28 5.47 -12.57 7.71
CA ARG A 28 6.87 -12.97 7.98
C ARG A 28 7.06 -14.49 7.94
N CYS A 29 6.08 -15.25 8.42
CA CYS A 29 6.11 -16.71 8.46
C CYS A 29 5.64 -17.35 7.14
N ALA A 30 5.37 -16.55 6.09
CA ALA A 30 4.77 -16.99 4.84
C ALA A 30 3.46 -17.79 5.07
N ILE A 31 2.66 -17.35 6.04
CA ILE A 31 1.32 -17.90 6.29
C ILE A 31 0.35 -17.10 5.43
N ASP A 32 -0.27 -17.77 4.46
CA ASP A 32 -1.41 -17.24 3.72
C ASP A 32 -2.74 -17.68 4.36
N ASN A 33 -3.82 -17.05 3.89
CA ASN A 33 -5.18 -17.49 4.17
C ASN A 33 -5.99 -17.54 2.87
N PHE A 34 -5.43 -18.16 1.84
CA PHE A 34 -6.12 -18.36 0.58
C PHE A 34 -7.14 -19.47 0.71
N GLN A 35 -8.40 -19.13 0.49
CA GLN A 35 -9.52 -20.06 0.59
C GLN A 35 -10.39 -19.99 -0.65
N GLU A 36 -11.08 -21.08 -0.95
CA GLU A 36 -12.14 -21.08 -1.95
C GLU A 36 -13.20 -20.05 -1.57
N THR A 37 -13.46 -19.14 -2.49
CA THR A 37 -14.54 -18.17 -2.34
C THR A 37 -15.88 -18.81 -2.71
N ARG A 38 -16.94 -17.99 -2.79
CA ARG A 38 -18.23 -18.38 -3.35
C ARG A 38 -18.47 -17.79 -4.74
N PHE A 39 -17.39 -17.44 -5.43
CA PHE A 39 -17.39 -17.04 -6.83
C PHE A 39 -16.78 -18.17 -7.65
N MET A 40 -17.47 -18.59 -8.71
CA MET A 40 -16.97 -19.59 -9.66
C MET A 40 -16.29 -18.90 -10.83
N ASP A 41 -15.20 -19.49 -11.31
CA ASP A 41 -14.56 -19.13 -12.57
C ASP A 41 -15.35 -19.70 -13.76
N GLN A 42 -14.97 -19.32 -14.98
CA GLN A 42 -15.54 -19.81 -16.24
C GLN A 42 -15.29 -21.31 -16.48
N GLY A 43 -14.33 -21.89 -15.76
CA GLY A 43 -14.07 -23.34 -15.72
C GLY A 43 -15.02 -24.12 -14.81
N GLY A 44 -15.79 -23.43 -13.96
CA GLY A 44 -16.70 -24.03 -12.98
C GLY A 44 -16.05 -24.36 -11.63
N GLU A 45 -14.83 -23.88 -11.38
CA GLU A 45 -14.11 -24.07 -10.12
C GLU A 45 -14.25 -22.82 -9.23
N TRP A 46 -14.13 -22.97 -7.92
CA TRP A 46 -14.17 -21.82 -7.01
C TRP A 46 -12.90 -20.98 -7.14
N ILE A 47 -13.07 -19.68 -7.33
CA ILE A 47 -11.96 -18.72 -7.32
C ILE A 47 -11.37 -18.68 -5.92
N MET A 48 -10.04 -18.82 -5.81
CA MET A 48 -9.32 -18.63 -4.56
C MET A 48 -9.27 -17.16 -4.19
N GLY A 49 -9.35 -16.83 -2.89
CA GLY A 49 -9.28 -15.46 -2.42
C GLY A 49 -8.79 -15.36 -0.98
N CYS A 50 -8.37 -14.16 -0.57
CA CYS A 50 -7.95 -13.86 0.79
C CYS A 50 -8.96 -12.90 1.46
N GLU A 51 -10.02 -13.46 2.03
CA GLU A 51 -11.06 -12.69 2.69
C GLU A 51 -10.61 -12.26 4.11
N VAL A 52 -10.90 -11.00 4.52
CA VAL A 52 -10.75 -10.61 5.93
C VAL A 52 -11.84 -11.26 6.78
N PRO A 53 -11.48 -12.08 7.80
CA PRO A 53 -12.45 -12.79 8.64
C PRO A 53 -12.96 -11.90 9.79
N LEU A 54 -13.88 -10.97 9.51
CA LEU A 54 -14.52 -10.15 10.53
C LEU A 54 -15.56 -10.94 11.34
N GLU A 55 -15.90 -10.43 12.54
CA GLU A 55 -16.86 -11.06 13.47
C GLU A 55 -18.25 -11.34 12.87
N GLN A 56 -18.67 -10.49 11.93
CA GLN A 56 -19.91 -10.62 11.20
C GLN A 56 -19.59 -10.69 9.70
N PRO A 57 -20.40 -11.42 8.91
CA PRO A 57 -20.17 -11.59 7.47
C PRO A 57 -20.61 -10.35 6.68
N TRP A 58 -20.16 -9.16 7.10
CA TRP A 58 -20.42 -7.93 6.37
C TRP A 58 -19.87 -8.04 4.95
N ARG A 59 -20.58 -7.40 4.01
CA ARG A 59 -20.20 -7.34 2.59
C ARG A 59 -20.29 -5.91 2.10
N GLY A 60 -19.67 -5.66 0.95
CA GLY A 60 -19.73 -4.37 0.28
C GLY A 60 -19.22 -3.23 1.16
N LYS A 61 -19.89 -2.07 1.08
CA LYS A 61 -19.46 -0.80 1.70
C LYS A 61 -19.25 -0.94 3.21
N THR A 62 -20.15 -1.63 3.91
CA THR A 62 -20.06 -1.86 5.35
C THR A 62 -18.78 -2.60 5.72
N LYS A 63 -18.40 -3.64 4.95
CA LYS A 63 -17.16 -4.38 5.22
C LYS A 63 -15.93 -3.47 5.13
N LEU A 64 -15.87 -2.67 4.05
CA LEU A 64 -14.77 -1.71 3.84
C LEU A 64 -14.66 -0.70 5.00
N ILE A 65 -15.80 -0.15 5.45
CA ILE A 65 -15.87 0.77 6.59
C ILE A 65 -15.35 0.11 7.86
N LYS A 66 -15.79 -1.14 8.16
CA LYS A 66 -15.36 -1.86 9.36
C LYS A 66 -13.85 -2.15 9.35
N MET A 67 -13.29 -2.55 8.21
CA MET A 67 -11.84 -2.78 8.08
C MET A 67 -11.04 -1.48 8.26
N ALA A 68 -11.46 -0.39 7.61
CA ALA A 68 -10.82 0.92 7.78
C ALA A 68 -10.89 1.41 9.23
N ALA A 69 -12.08 1.31 9.85
CA ALA A 69 -12.28 1.75 11.22
C ALA A 69 -11.43 0.95 12.21
N ALA A 70 -11.35 -0.37 12.07
CA ALA A 70 -10.50 -1.22 12.90
C ALA A 70 -9.01 -0.85 12.76
N ALA A 71 -8.50 -0.68 11.54
CA ALA A 71 -7.12 -0.27 11.30
C ALA A 71 -6.82 1.13 11.88
N ILE A 72 -7.72 2.09 11.71
CA ILE A 72 -7.58 3.44 12.27
C ILE A 72 -7.57 3.39 13.81
N ARG A 73 -8.49 2.64 14.42
CA ARG A 73 -8.54 2.48 15.89
C ARG A 73 -7.26 1.88 16.43
N GLU A 74 -6.70 0.87 15.76
CA GLU A 74 -5.41 0.28 16.14
C GLU A 74 -4.31 1.35 16.11
N CYS A 75 -4.19 2.10 15.01
CA CYS A 75 -3.23 3.19 14.86
C CYS A 75 -3.31 4.23 16.00
N LEU A 76 -4.52 4.68 16.32
CA LEU A 76 -4.76 5.68 17.37
C LEU A 76 -4.49 5.12 18.76
N SER A 77 -4.80 3.84 19.00
CA SER A 77 -4.51 3.18 20.28
C SER A 77 -3.02 3.06 20.58
N GLY A 78 -2.18 3.01 19.53
CA GLY A 78 -0.72 2.93 19.65
C GLY A 78 -0.05 4.22 20.13
N ASN A 79 -0.73 5.35 20.09
CA ASN A 79 -0.21 6.62 20.59
C ASN A 79 -1.32 7.54 21.15
N PRO A 80 -1.48 7.61 22.48
CA PRO A 80 -2.53 8.41 23.11
C PRO A 80 -2.32 9.94 22.99
N LEU A 81 -1.18 10.39 22.48
CA LEU A 81 -0.92 11.81 22.24
C LEU A 81 -1.55 12.33 20.94
N ILE A 82 -2.10 11.43 20.11
CA ILE A 82 -2.76 11.81 18.87
C ILE A 82 -4.16 12.32 19.21
N ASN A 83 -4.40 13.61 18.96
CA ASN A 83 -5.73 14.21 19.00
C ASN A 83 -6.36 14.14 17.59
N PRO A 84 -7.42 13.34 17.35
CA PRO A 84 -8.04 13.20 16.04
C PRO A 84 -8.46 14.54 15.42
N VAL A 85 -9.05 15.45 16.20
CA VAL A 85 -9.54 16.77 15.71
C VAL A 85 -8.41 17.65 15.17
N GLU A 86 -7.17 17.46 15.65
CA GLU A 86 -5.97 18.16 15.18
C GLU A 86 -5.21 17.39 14.09
N THR A 87 -5.67 16.19 13.73
CA THR A 87 -4.98 15.27 12.82
C THR A 87 -5.79 15.14 11.52
N PRO A 88 -5.25 15.52 10.35
CA PRO A 88 -5.92 15.23 9.08
C PRO A 88 -5.95 13.74 8.80
N LEU A 89 -7.09 13.24 8.32
CA LEU A 89 -7.24 11.90 7.76
C LEU A 89 -7.19 11.98 6.23
N LEU A 90 -6.16 11.39 5.62
CA LEU A 90 -6.05 11.20 4.18
C LEU A 90 -6.52 9.77 3.86
N LEU A 91 -7.76 9.63 3.41
CA LEU A 91 -8.38 8.34 3.10
C LEU A 91 -8.09 7.94 1.66
N CYS A 92 -7.25 6.93 1.45
CA CYS A 92 -6.96 6.36 0.14
C CYS A 92 -8.00 5.29 -0.21
N LEU A 93 -8.62 5.40 -1.38
CA LEU A 93 -9.63 4.47 -1.88
C LEU A 93 -9.26 3.99 -3.29
N SER A 94 -9.96 2.95 -3.73
CA SER A 94 -9.94 2.48 -5.11
C SER A 94 -10.26 3.59 -6.11
N GLU A 95 -9.69 3.45 -7.31
CA GLU A 95 -9.93 4.32 -8.45
C GLU A 95 -11.43 4.41 -8.77
N ARG A 96 -11.90 5.61 -9.11
CA ARG A 96 -13.33 5.86 -9.33
C ARG A 96 -13.92 5.08 -10.50
N ASP A 97 -13.09 4.76 -11.48
CA ASP A 97 -13.44 4.07 -12.71
C ASP A 97 -13.19 2.55 -12.64
N ARG A 98 -12.65 2.03 -11.53
CA ARG A 98 -12.40 0.59 -11.36
C ARG A 98 -13.71 -0.19 -11.48
N LYS A 99 -13.72 -1.22 -12.33
CA LYS A 99 -14.88 -2.11 -12.46
C LYS A 99 -15.12 -2.86 -11.15
N GLY A 100 -16.39 -2.97 -10.77
CA GLY A 100 -16.80 -3.56 -9.49
C GLY A 100 -16.44 -2.74 -8.25
N ARG A 101 -16.08 -1.46 -8.40
CA ARG A 101 -15.95 -0.54 -7.28
C ARG A 101 -17.25 -0.46 -6.49
N VAL A 102 -17.18 -0.81 -5.22
CA VAL A 102 -18.32 -0.82 -4.28
C VAL A 102 -18.68 0.58 -3.77
N ILE A 103 -17.70 1.48 -3.75
CA ILE A 103 -17.86 2.84 -3.28
C ILE A 103 -18.42 3.68 -4.43
N ASP A 104 -19.63 4.19 -4.26
CA ASP A 104 -20.37 4.99 -5.23
C ASP A 104 -20.17 6.51 -5.00
N ASP A 105 -20.11 6.92 -3.73
CA ASP A 105 -19.83 8.30 -3.32
C ASP A 105 -18.69 8.34 -2.28
N ASP A 106 -17.56 8.93 -2.68
CA ASP A 106 -16.36 9.09 -1.86
C ASP A 106 -16.63 9.91 -0.58
N ASN A 107 -17.43 10.97 -0.68
CA ASN A 107 -17.72 11.85 0.45
C ASN A 107 -18.66 11.16 1.43
N GLN A 108 -19.71 10.50 0.93
CA GLN A 108 -20.60 9.74 1.80
C GLN A 108 -19.87 8.58 2.48
N PHE A 109 -18.99 7.88 1.76
CA PHE A 109 -18.14 6.84 2.37
C PHE A 109 -17.27 7.41 3.49
N PHE A 110 -16.65 8.57 3.26
CA PHE A 110 -15.86 9.24 4.28
C PHE A 110 -16.71 9.59 5.52
N HIS A 111 -17.90 10.15 5.32
CA HIS A 111 -18.83 10.45 6.42
C HIS A 111 -19.27 9.20 7.20
N ASP A 112 -19.65 8.13 6.50
CA ASP A 112 -20.04 6.86 7.13
C ASP A 112 -18.89 6.25 7.96
N LEU A 113 -17.64 6.40 7.48
CA LEU A 113 -16.45 5.98 8.23
C LEU A 113 -16.26 6.81 9.50
N LEU A 114 -16.49 8.12 9.45
CA LEU A 114 -16.41 8.97 10.64
C LEU A 114 -17.50 8.62 11.67
N GLU A 115 -18.71 8.32 11.21
CA GLU A 115 -19.80 7.85 12.06
C GLU A 115 -19.47 6.52 12.72
N GLU A 116 -18.93 5.55 11.97
CA GLU A 116 -18.45 4.27 12.49
C GLU A 116 -17.34 4.47 13.53
N LEU A 117 -16.43 5.40 13.29
CA LEU A 117 -15.34 5.72 14.22
C LEU A 117 -15.84 6.43 15.48
N GLN A 118 -16.93 7.20 15.38
CA GLN A 118 -17.38 8.17 16.37
C GLN A 118 -16.28 9.20 16.68
N LEU A 119 -15.57 9.64 15.63
CA LEU A 119 -14.47 10.58 15.71
C LEU A 119 -14.63 11.68 14.67
N GLU A 120 -14.13 12.86 15.01
CA GLU A 120 -13.93 13.96 14.08
C GLU A 120 -12.43 14.13 13.80
N PHE A 121 -12.11 14.49 12.57
CA PHE A 121 -10.73 14.75 12.14
C PHE A 121 -10.58 16.20 11.67
N HIS A 122 -9.34 16.64 11.52
CA HIS A 122 -9.01 18.00 11.07
C HIS A 122 -9.69 18.32 9.72
N GLU A 123 -10.09 19.57 9.51
CA GLU A 123 -10.71 20.07 8.26
C GLU A 123 -9.88 19.89 6.97
N LYS A 124 -8.60 19.49 7.08
CA LYS A 124 -7.71 19.20 5.94
C LYS A 124 -7.76 17.73 5.54
N SER A 125 -8.62 16.94 6.17
CA SER A 125 -8.92 15.58 5.77
C SER A 125 -9.51 15.56 4.36
N LEU A 126 -9.15 14.54 3.57
CA LEU A 126 -9.61 14.42 2.20
C LEU A 126 -9.56 12.96 1.74
N VAL A 127 -10.27 12.67 0.66
CA VAL A 127 -10.27 11.36 0.00
C VAL A 127 -9.38 11.38 -1.24
N ILE A 128 -8.56 10.35 -1.39
CA ILE A 128 -7.69 10.10 -2.55
C ILE A 128 -8.12 8.78 -3.19
N ALA A 129 -8.97 8.85 -4.21
CA ALA A 129 -9.36 7.70 -5.03
C ALA A 129 -8.27 7.37 -6.07
N GLY A 130 -7.11 6.94 -5.58
CA GLY A 130 -5.89 6.77 -6.36
C GLY A 130 -5.45 5.31 -6.58
N GLY A 131 -6.20 4.32 -6.08
CA GLY A 131 -5.79 2.93 -6.19
C GLY A 131 -4.49 2.66 -5.45
N HIS A 132 -3.63 1.85 -6.07
CA HIS A 132 -2.36 1.41 -5.47
C HIS A 132 -1.45 2.60 -5.18
N VAL A 133 -1.34 3.55 -6.13
CA VAL A 133 -0.49 4.75 -5.94
C VAL A 133 -1.05 5.77 -4.92
N GLY A 134 -2.28 5.57 -4.44
CA GLY A 134 -2.98 6.48 -3.52
C GLY A 134 -2.17 6.81 -2.26
N VAL A 135 -1.48 5.83 -1.70
CA VAL A 135 -0.66 6.00 -0.48
C VAL A 135 0.53 6.94 -0.71
N ALA A 136 1.22 6.80 -1.85
CA ALA A 136 2.32 7.69 -2.19
C ALA A 136 1.82 9.12 -2.47
N LEU A 137 0.64 9.26 -3.09
CA LEU A 137 -0.03 10.55 -3.23
C LEU A 137 -0.37 11.15 -1.85
N ALA A 138 -0.88 10.35 -0.91
CA ALA A 138 -1.16 10.79 0.45
C ALA A 138 0.09 11.26 1.18
N LEU A 139 1.23 10.56 1.05
CA LEU A 139 2.51 11.02 1.59
C LEU A 139 2.96 12.35 0.96
N ARG A 140 2.78 12.52 -0.35
CA ARG A 140 3.04 13.81 -1.02
C ARG A 140 2.16 14.92 -0.46
N HIS A 141 0.89 14.65 -0.18
CA HIS A 141 -0.03 15.60 0.44
C HIS A 141 0.29 15.87 1.92
N ALA A 142 0.82 14.88 2.65
CA ALA A 142 1.20 15.02 4.06
C ALA A 142 2.40 15.96 4.26
N ARG A 143 3.33 16.05 3.28
CA ARG A 143 4.50 16.94 3.35
C ARG A 143 4.15 18.39 3.66
N PRO A 144 3.34 19.12 2.87
CA PRO A 144 2.99 20.51 3.17
C PRO A 144 2.15 20.64 4.45
N LEU A 145 1.29 19.65 4.78
CA LEU A 145 0.53 19.66 6.04
C LEU A 145 1.44 19.69 7.27
N ILE A 146 2.52 18.90 7.25
CA ILE A 146 3.49 18.86 8.34
C ILE A 146 4.50 20.02 8.25
N GLN A 147 5.03 20.29 7.06
CA GLN A 147 6.10 21.25 6.86
C GLN A 147 5.62 22.71 6.97
N GLU A 148 4.50 23.04 6.32
CA GLU A 148 4.01 24.42 6.20
C GLU A 148 2.99 24.74 7.30
N LEU A 149 1.99 23.86 7.49
CA LEU A 149 0.95 24.05 8.51
C LEU A 149 1.37 23.59 9.91
N LYS A 150 2.57 23.01 10.06
CA LYS A 150 3.14 22.56 11.34
C LYS A 150 2.25 21.57 12.10
N LEU A 151 1.45 20.79 11.36
CA LEU A 151 0.66 19.72 11.96
C LEU A 151 1.59 18.62 12.46
N LYS A 152 1.29 18.10 13.66
CA LYS A 152 2.14 17.11 14.33
C LYS A 152 1.95 15.70 13.77
N HIS A 153 0.74 15.40 13.33
CA HIS A 153 0.36 14.08 12.85
C HIS A 153 -0.49 14.23 11.58
N VAL A 154 -0.34 13.29 10.66
CA VAL A 154 -1.29 13.02 9.58
C VAL A 154 -1.59 11.54 9.63
N LEU A 155 -2.87 11.17 9.65
CA LEU A 155 -3.32 9.79 9.55
C LEU A 155 -3.57 9.48 8.07
N ILE A 156 -2.94 8.45 7.53
CA ILE A 156 -3.26 7.93 6.20
C ILE A 156 -3.94 6.59 6.41
N ALA A 157 -5.13 6.40 5.85
CA ALA A 157 -5.85 5.13 5.93
C ALA A 157 -6.31 4.68 4.55
N ALA A 158 -6.54 3.38 4.39
CA ALA A 158 -7.04 2.79 3.17
C ALA A 158 -7.87 1.54 3.47
N THR A 159 -8.76 1.20 2.55
CA THR A 159 -9.55 -0.03 2.62
C THR A 159 -9.99 -0.44 1.23
N ASP A 160 -9.93 -1.73 0.95
CA ASP A 160 -10.33 -2.26 -0.34
C ASP A 160 -10.75 -3.73 -0.30
N SER A 161 -11.50 -4.13 -1.32
CA SER A 161 -11.87 -5.51 -1.59
C SER A 161 -11.97 -5.72 -3.10
N LEU A 162 -11.22 -6.72 -3.60
CA LEU A 162 -11.42 -7.26 -4.93
C LEU A 162 -12.37 -8.46 -4.95
N LEU A 163 -12.83 -8.94 -3.79
CA LEU A 163 -13.80 -10.03 -3.63
C LEU A 163 -15.24 -9.56 -3.89
N VAL A 164 -15.45 -9.00 -5.08
CA VAL A 164 -16.72 -8.44 -5.55
C VAL A 164 -17.03 -9.04 -6.90
N ALA A 165 -18.24 -9.58 -7.09
CA ALA A 165 -18.62 -10.31 -8.30
C ALA A 165 -18.26 -9.56 -9.61
N GLN A 166 -18.53 -8.26 -9.67
CA GLN A 166 -18.23 -7.44 -10.85
C GLN A 166 -16.72 -7.22 -11.07
N SER A 167 -15.94 -7.05 -9.99
CA SER A 167 -14.48 -6.96 -10.08
C SER A 167 -13.92 -8.28 -10.58
N LEU A 168 -14.36 -9.39 -9.99
CA LEU A 168 -13.87 -10.71 -10.34
C LEU A 168 -14.19 -11.08 -11.78
N ALA A 169 -15.44 -10.87 -12.22
CA ALA A 169 -15.82 -11.10 -13.61
C ALA A 169 -15.01 -10.24 -14.59
N HIS A 170 -14.75 -8.98 -14.25
CA HIS A 170 -13.92 -8.10 -15.08
C HIS A 170 -12.48 -8.63 -15.21
N TYR A 171 -11.81 -8.91 -14.09
CA TYR A 171 -10.43 -9.38 -14.13
C TYR A 171 -10.30 -10.79 -14.70
N GLU A 172 -11.32 -11.64 -14.58
CA GLU A 172 -11.35 -12.92 -15.27
C GLU A 172 -11.48 -12.78 -16.79
N GLU A 173 -12.41 -11.93 -17.26
CA GLU A 173 -12.60 -11.65 -18.70
C GLU A 173 -11.32 -11.13 -19.37
N HIS A 174 -10.44 -10.48 -18.60
CA HIS A 174 -9.17 -9.93 -19.07
C HIS A 174 -7.96 -10.82 -18.74
N GLU A 175 -8.18 -12.08 -18.32
CA GLU A 175 -7.12 -13.06 -18.00
C GLU A 175 -6.14 -12.60 -16.90
N ARG A 176 -6.63 -11.85 -15.91
CA ARG A 176 -5.82 -11.29 -14.82
C ARG A 176 -6.00 -11.99 -13.48
N LEU A 177 -7.09 -12.71 -13.29
CA LEU A 177 -7.29 -13.55 -12.10
C LEU A 177 -6.57 -14.88 -12.23
N LEU A 178 -6.00 -15.35 -11.12
CA LEU A 178 -5.60 -16.74 -10.98
C LEU A 178 -6.87 -17.60 -10.93
N THR A 179 -7.04 -18.48 -11.91
CA THR A 179 -8.20 -19.38 -12.03
C THR A 179 -7.75 -20.79 -12.42
N SER A 180 -8.69 -21.73 -12.53
CA SER A 180 -8.41 -23.07 -13.06
C SER A 180 -7.89 -23.05 -14.51
N GLN A 181 -8.16 -21.97 -15.25
CA GLN A 181 -7.79 -21.80 -16.65
C GLN A 181 -6.63 -20.81 -16.88
N ASN A 182 -6.32 -19.98 -15.88
CA ASN A 182 -5.23 -19.01 -15.95
C ASN A 182 -4.29 -19.13 -14.74
N SER A 183 -3.04 -19.53 -14.99
CA SER A 183 -2.00 -19.61 -13.97
C SER A 183 -1.15 -18.33 -13.82
N ASN A 184 -1.34 -17.34 -14.70
CA ASN A 184 -0.65 -16.06 -14.68
C ASN A 184 -1.64 -14.96 -14.26
N GLY A 185 -2.10 -15.03 -13.02
CA GLY A 185 -3.02 -14.06 -12.47
C GLY A 185 -2.81 -13.85 -10.98
N PHE A 186 -3.50 -12.86 -10.44
CA PHE A 186 -3.48 -12.56 -9.02
C PHE A 186 -4.58 -13.30 -8.25
N ILE A 187 -4.36 -13.50 -6.95
CA ILE A 187 -5.40 -13.95 -6.02
C ILE A 187 -6.06 -12.71 -5.42
N PRO A 188 -7.39 -12.51 -5.56
CA PRO A 188 -8.07 -11.34 -5.00
C PRO A 188 -8.10 -11.39 -3.46
N GLY A 189 -7.86 -10.25 -2.84
CA GLY A 189 -7.82 -10.10 -1.39
C GLY A 189 -8.63 -8.90 -0.89
N GLU A 190 -8.58 -8.74 0.42
CA GLU A 190 -9.20 -7.65 1.16
C GLU A 190 -8.26 -7.14 2.25
N ALA A 191 -8.25 -5.83 2.46
CA ALA A 191 -7.57 -5.26 3.62
C ALA A 191 -8.14 -3.90 4.00
N GLY A 192 -7.97 -3.55 5.27
CA GLY A 192 -7.96 -2.19 5.79
C GLY A 192 -6.61 -1.90 6.43
N ALA A 193 -6.09 -0.70 6.27
CA ALA A 193 -4.79 -0.33 6.82
C ALA A 193 -4.75 1.15 7.18
N ALA A 194 -3.91 1.50 8.15
CA ALA A 194 -3.69 2.86 8.59
C ALA A 194 -2.23 3.07 9.01
N LEU A 195 -1.72 4.29 8.81
CA LEU A 195 -0.40 4.73 9.25
C LEU A 195 -0.49 6.12 9.88
N ILE A 196 0.33 6.35 10.90
CA ILE A 196 0.60 7.70 11.43
C ILE A 196 1.88 8.23 10.82
N ILE A 197 1.78 9.43 10.26
CA ILE A 197 2.88 10.17 9.68
C ILE A 197 3.21 11.36 10.59
N GLU A 198 4.48 11.49 10.93
CA GLU A 198 5.03 12.55 11.77
C GLU A 198 6.19 13.27 11.05
N PRO A 199 6.48 14.52 11.42
CA PRO A 199 7.78 15.12 11.11
C PRO A 199 8.93 14.30 11.72
N THR A 200 10.08 14.30 11.05
CA THR A 200 11.30 13.69 11.60
C THR A 200 11.86 14.58 12.71
N TYR A 201 11.84 14.09 13.94
CA TYR A 201 12.50 14.73 15.08
C TYR A 201 13.69 13.90 15.54
N ALA A 202 14.71 14.54 16.09
CA ALA A 202 15.81 13.81 16.71
C ALA A 202 15.27 12.97 17.87
N LYS A 203 15.35 11.64 17.72
CA LYS A 203 14.95 10.64 18.71
C LYS A 203 16.08 9.60 18.80
N PRO A 204 16.35 9.04 19.99
CA PRO A 204 17.37 8.00 20.13
C PRO A 204 16.98 6.71 19.43
N GLU A 205 15.69 6.42 19.30
CA GLU A 205 15.17 5.27 18.59
C GLU A 205 15.19 5.49 17.07
N PRO A 206 15.54 4.46 16.27
CA PRO A 206 15.40 4.52 14.83
C PRO A 206 13.93 4.60 14.41
N GLN A 207 13.69 5.25 13.27
CA GLN A 207 12.37 5.44 12.67
C GLN A 207 12.39 5.01 11.21
N LEU A 208 11.23 4.60 10.69
CA LEU A 208 11.05 4.36 9.26
C LEU A 208 10.72 5.71 8.61
N ILE A 209 11.59 6.18 7.73
CA ILE A 209 11.53 7.52 7.16
C ILE A 209 11.38 7.44 5.65
N CYS A 210 10.36 8.08 5.10
CA CYS A 210 10.23 8.34 3.67
C CYS A 210 11.03 9.59 3.31
N HIS A 211 12.15 9.40 2.60
CA HIS A 211 13.03 10.47 2.14
C HIS A 211 12.60 11.03 0.78
N GLY A 212 12.24 10.13 -0.13
CA GLY A 212 12.00 10.46 -1.52
C GLY A 212 10.67 9.93 -2.02
N LEU A 213 10.00 10.71 -2.86
CA LEU A 213 8.79 10.35 -3.59
C LEU A 213 9.01 10.65 -5.07
N GLY A 214 8.53 9.77 -5.95
CA GLY A 214 8.59 9.95 -7.39
C GLY A 214 7.36 9.38 -8.06
N PHE A 215 6.92 10.01 -9.15
CA PHE A 215 5.68 9.71 -9.84
C PHE A 215 5.87 9.79 -11.35
N ALA A 216 5.39 8.78 -12.06
CA ALA A 216 5.45 8.76 -13.52
C ALA A 216 4.26 8.00 -14.10
N VAL A 217 4.22 7.92 -15.42
CA VAL A 217 3.23 7.13 -16.15
C VAL A 217 3.97 6.20 -17.09
N GLU A 218 3.73 4.90 -16.96
CA GLU A 218 4.13 3.88 -17.93
C GLU A 218 3.13 3.88 -19.08
N LYS A 219 3.63 4.11 -20.30
CA LYS A 219 2.79 4.09 -21.51
C LYS A 219 2.51 2.66 -21.95
N ALA A 220 3.48 1.77 -21.74
CA ALA A 220 3.34 0.35 -21.98
C ALA A 220 2.66 -0.37 -20.81
N HIS A 221 1.54 0.19 -20.31
CA HIS A 221 0.76 -0.37 -19.21
C HIS A 221 0.03 -1.65 -19.64
N ILE A 222 -0.58 -2.38 -18.69
CA ILE A 222 -1.07 -3.75 -18.91
C ILE A 222 -2.16 -3.84 -19.99
N ASP A 223 -2.98 -2.80 -20.14
CA ASP A 223 -4.03 -2.71 -21.17
C ASP A 223 -3.54 -2.09 -22.50
N SER A 224 -2.25 -1.78 -22.60
CA SER A 224 -1.66 -1.20 -23.81
C SER A 224 -1.02 -2.26 -24.70
N GLU A 225 -0.95 -2.00 -26.01
CA GLU A 225 -0.23 -2.85 -26.96
C GLU A 225 1.25 -2.45 -27.13
N GLU A 226 1.72 -1.48 -26.34
CA GLU A 226 3.08 -0.95 -26.45
C GLU A 226 4.09 -1.91 -25.81
N PRO A 227 5.31 -2.03 -26.37
CA PRO A 227 6.33 -2.91 -25.82
C PRO A 227 6.83 -2.40 -24.46
N LEU A 228 6.72 -3.23 -23.42
CA LEU A 228 7.14 -2.89 -22.06
C LEU A 228 8.65 -2.60 -21.96
N ARG A 229 8.98 -1.34 -21.72
CA ARG A 229 10.36 -0.85 -21.47
C ARG A 229 10.60 -0.37 -20.04
N ALA A 230 9.55 -0.38 -19.22
CA ALA A 230 9.54 0.13 -17.85
C ALA A 230 10.01 1.60 -17.75
N ASP A 231 9.73 2.41 -18.75
CA ASP A 231 10.11 3.83 -18.79
C ASP A 231 9.40 4.62 -17.68
N GLY A 232 8.13 4.30 -17.40
CA GLY A 232 7.36 4.92 -16.31
C GLY A 232 7.97 4.61 -14.95
N LEU A 233 8.08 3.32 -14.59
CA LEU A 233 8.64 2.95 -13.29
C LEU A 233 10.12 3.37 -13.14
N THR A 234 10.91 3.35 -14.21
CA THR A 234 12.28 3.90 -14.24
C THR A 234 12.28 5.39 -13.88
N ALA A 235 11.38 6.17 -14.48
CA ALA A 235 11.29 7.60 -14.22
C ALA A 235 10.86 7.88 -12.77
N ALA A 236 9.87 7.15 -12.25
CA ALA A 236 9.43 7.28 -10.87
C ALA A 236 10.56 6.95 -9.86
N LEU A 237 11.34 5.89 -10.09
CA LEU A 237 12.51 5.55 -9.26
C LEU A 237 13.59 6.65 -9.32
N LYS A 238 13.90 7.18 -10.50
CA LYS A 238 14.88 8.27 -10.62
C LYS A 238 14.43 9.53 -9.91
N GLU A 239 13.15 9.90 -10.04
CA GLU A 239 12.58 11.06 -9.35
C GLU A 239 12.63 10.88 -7.83
N SER A 240 12.28 9.70 -7.31
CA SER A 240 12.31 9.45 -5.86
C SER A 240 13.74 9.47 -5.29
N LEU A 241 14.73 8.99 -6.02
CA LEU A 241 16.16 9.12 -5.66
C LEU A 241 16.63 10.58 -5.65
N ILE A 242 16.25 11.37 -6.66
CA ILE A 242 16.55 12.81 -6.73
C ILE A 242 15.91 13.57 -5.56
N ASP A 243 14.64 13.27 -5.27
CA ASP A 243 13.87 13.87 -4.18
C ASP A 243 14.53 13.58 -2.81
N ALA A 244 14.91 12.31 -2.59
CA ALA A 244 15.66 11.87 -1.42
C ALA A 244 17.08 12.46 -1.33
N GLY A 245 17.66 12.91 -2.44
CA GLY A 245 19.03 13.43 -2.50
C GLY A 245 20.09 12.33 -2.34
N CYS A 246 19.80 11.11 -2.81
CA CYS A 246 20.71 9.97 -2.74
C CYS A 246 20.87 9.27 -4.10
N GLY A 247 21.90 8.43 -4.22
CA GLY A 247 22.10 7.54 -5.36
C GLY A 247 21.48 6.16 -5.12
N GLU A 248 21.25 5.41 -6.18
CA GLU A 248 20.70 4.05 -6.15
C GLU A 248 21.60 3.04 -5.44
N SER A 249 22.91 3.34 -5.34
CA SER A 249 23.88 2.46 -4.69
C SER A 249 23.59 2.18 -3.22
N ILE A 250 22.82 3.05 -2.55
CA ILE A 250 22.45 2.84 -1.14
C ILE A 250 21.37 1.79 -0.96
N LEU A 251 20.55 1.52 -1.99
CA LEU A 251 19.38 0.66 -1.87
C LEU A 251 19.83 -0.78 -1.57
N GLU A 252 19.13 -1.47 -0.66
CA GLU A 252 19.50 -2.81 -0.22
C GLU A 252 18.48 -3.86 -0.65
N PHE A 253 17.19 -3.51 -0.72
CA PHE A 253 16.13 -4.37 -1.24
C PHE A 253 14.91 -3.55 -1.68
N LYS A 254 13.92 -4.21 -2.28
CA LYS A 254 12.63 -3.60 -2.63
C LYS A 254 11.43 -4.28 -2.00
N ILE A 255 10.39 -3.49 -1.78
CA ILE A 255 9.05 -3.96 -1.44
C ILE A 255 8.05 -3.44 -2.47
N THR A 256 7.11 -4.28 -2.90
CA THR A 256 6.28 -4.00 -4.08
C THR A 256 4.83 -4.42 -3.86
N ASP A 257 3.91 -3.82 -4.61
CA ASP A 257 2.49 -4.20 -4.69
C ASP A 257 2.20 -5.37 -5.65
N ILE A 258 3.23 -5.98 -6.24
CA ILE A 258 3.06 -7.00 -7.27
C ILE A 258 2.34 -8.24 -6.70
N ALA A 259 1.24 -8.65 -7.35
CA ALA A 259 0.45 -9.82 -6.98
C ALA A 259 0.41 -10.87 -8.11
N GLY A 260 1.47 -11.64 -8.30
CA GLY A 260 1.45 -12.83 -9.18
C GLY A 260 1.63 -12.58 -10.68
N GLU A 261 1.02 -11.55 -11.27
CA GLU A 261 1.07 -11.31 -12.73
C GLU A 261 2.50 -11.02 -13.26
N GLN A 262 2.94 -11.75 -14.30
CA GLN A 262 4.28 -11.63 -14.89
C GLN A 262 4.62 -10.21 -15.38
N TYR A 263 3.63 -9.47 -15.89
CA TYR A 263 3.82 -8.11 -16.40
C TYR A 263 4.49 -7.21 -15.36
N HIS A 264 3.98 -7.21 -14.13
CA HIS A 264 4.46 -6.34 -13.06
C HIS A 264 5.85 -6.77 -12.54
N PHE A 265 6.12 -8.07 -12.43
CA PHE A 265 7.46 -8.58 -12.11
C PHE A 265 8.50 -8.20 -13.17
N LYS A 266 8.13 -8.29 -14.44
CA LYS A 266 8.98 -7.91 -15.57
C LYS A 266 9.24 -6.40 -15.57
N GLU A 267 8.22 -5.57 -15.36
CA GLU A 267 8.37 -4.12 -15.26
C GLU A 267 9.34 -3.72 -14.14
N SER A 268 9.12 -4.23 -12.93
CA SER A 268 9.97 -3.96 -11.76
C SER A 268 11.43 -4.37 -11.99
N SER A 269 11.65 -5.52 -12.63
CA SER A 269 12.99 -6.03 -12.94
C SER A 269 13.69 -5.15 -13.99
N ILE A 270 13.01 -4.81 -15.09
CA ILE A 270 13.58 -3.94 -16.14
C ILE A 270 13.88 -2.54 -15.58
N ALA A 271 12.95 -1.95 -14.82
CA ALA A 271 13.15 -0.63 -14.23
C ALA A 271 14.40 -0.59 -13.34
N PHE A 272 14.56 -1.60 -12.48
CA PHE A 272 15.72 -1.67 -11.60
C PHE A 272 17.03 -1.84 -12.37
N SER A 273 17.11 -2.77 -13.33
CA SER A 273 18.32 -2.97 -14.14
C SER A 273 18.72 -1.73 -14.96
N ARG A 274 17.76 -0.87 -15.31
CA ARG A 274 18.04 0.40 -16.01
C ARG A 274 18.63 1.47 -15.09
N VAL A 275 18.36 1.40 -13.79
CA VAL A 275 18.83 2.37 -12.79
C VAL A 275 20.09 1.89 -12.09
N ASP A 276 20.13 0.62 -11.67
CA ASP A 276 21.25 0.08 -10.90
C ASP A 276 22.56 0.11 -11.70
N ARG A 277 23.58 0.73 -11.11
CA ARG A 277 24.96 0.74 -11.60
C ARG A 277 25.91 0.08 -10.61
N THR A 278 25.38 -0.44 -9.51
CA THR A 278 26.16 -1.13 -8.50
C THR A 278 26.30 -2.59 -8.90
N LYS A 279 27.50 -3.15 -8.74
CA LYS A 279 27.69 -4.59 -8.90
C LYS A 279 27.11 -5.28 -7.67
N ARG A 280 25.94 -5.91 -7.83
CA ARG A 280 25.24 -6.67 -6.78
C ARG A 280 25.05 -8.11 -7.25
N GLU A 281 25.16 -9.06 -6.32
CA GLU A 281 24.83 -10.47 -6.61
C GLU A 281 23.33 -10.72 -6.46
N GLU A 282 22.69 -10.05 -5.49
CA GLU A 282 21.28 -10.21 -5.16
C GLU A 282 20.64 -8.85 -4.84
N PHE A 283 19.31 -8.76 -5.07
CA PHE A 283 18.48 -7.65 -4.65
C PHE A 283 17.09 -8.17 -4.30
N ASP A 284 16.84 -8.38 -3.01
CA ASP A 284 15.62 -9.02 -2.50
C ASP A 284 14.35 -8.27 -2.92
N ILE A 285 13.28 -9.02 -3.19
CA ILE A 285 11.94 -8.52 -3.45
C ILE A 285 10.99 -9.02 -2.36
N TRP A 286 10.30 -8.10 -1.71
CA TRP A 286 9.19 -8.39 -0.80
C TRP A 286 7.87 -8.01 -1.47
N HIS A 287 6.90 -8.91 -1.46
CA HIS A 287 5.58 -8.66 -2.04
C HIS A 287 4.49 -9.30 -1.17
N PRO A 288 3.96 -8.59 -0.15
CA PRO A 288 3.01 -9.15 0.82
C PRO A 288 1.78 -9.83 0.22
N ALA A 289 1.45 -9.51 -1.03
CA ALA A 289 0.38 -10.13 -1.80
C ALA A 289 0.52 -11.66 -1.94
N ASP A 290 1.71 -12.24 -1.74
CA ASP A 290 1.88 -13.70 -1.66
C ASP A 290 1.19 -14.35 -0.45
N CYS A 291 0.88 -13.58 0.59
CA CYS A 291 0.19 -14.05 1.79
C CYS A 291 -1.25 -13.52 1.86
N ILE A 292 -1.51 -12.31 1.34
CA ILE A 292 -2.80 -11.62 1.51
C ILE A 292 -3.57 -11.36 0.20
N GLY A 293 -3.00 -11.77 -0.94
CA GLY A 293 -3.56 -11.50 -2.25
C GLY A 293 -3.46 -10.02 -2.65
N GLU A 294 -4.13 -9.67 -3.74
CA GLU A 294 -4.27 -8.30 -4.22
C GLU A 294 -5.32 -7.55 -3.39
N THR A 295 -4.88 -6.51 -2.68
CA THR A 295 -5.70 -5.75 -1.72
C THR A 295 -5.96 -4.32 -2.18
N GLY A 296 -5.74 -4.02 -3.47
CA GLY A 296 -6.08 -2.77 -4.11
C GLY A 296 -5.43 -1.57 -3.42
N SER A 297 -6.22 -0.52 -3.14
CA SER A 297 -5.72 0.71 -2.53
C SER A 297 -5.10 0.55 -1.14
N ALA A 298 -5.33 -0.58 -0.44
CA ALA A 298 -4.75 -0.84 0.87
C ALA A 298 -3.30 -1.36 0.82
N ILE A 299 -2.85 -1.93 -0.30
CA ILE A 299 -1.57 -2.64 -0.39
C ILE A 299 -0.37 -1.77 0.02
N GLY A 300 -0.36 -0.49 -0.39
CA GLY A 300 0.73 0.43 -0.07
C GLY A 300 0.89 0.68 1.44
N LEU A 301 -0.20 0.71 2.20
CA LEU A 301 -0.12 0.85 3.66
C LEU A 301 0.29 -0.46 4.33
N VAL A 302 -0.17 -1.60 3.81
CA VAL A 302 0.27 -2.91 4.29
C VAL A 302 1.77 -3.08 4.10
N MET A 303 2.30 -2.73 2.93
CA MET A 303 3.74 -2.77 2.63
C MET A 303 4.54 -1.97 3.66
N LEU A 304 4.14 -0.71 3.91
CA LEU A 304 4.84 0.17 4.83
C LEU A 304 4.70 -0.28 6.30
N GLY A 305 3.54 -0.80 6.69
CA GLY A 305 3.31 -1.34 8.02
C GLY A 305 4.12 -2.61 8.28
N TYR A 306 4.15 -3.52 7.32
CA TYR A 306 4.98 -4.73 7.36
C TYR A 306 6.46 -4.38 7.41
N LEU A 307 6.93 -3.47 6.55
CA LEU A 307 8.30 -3.00 6.53
C LEU A 307 8.71 -2.39 7.88
N LYS A 308 7.86 -1.55 8.47
CA LYS A 308 8.12 -0.97 9.80
C LYS A 308 8.27 -2.06 10.85
N SER A 309 7.34 -3.02 10.89
CA SER A 309 7.43 -4.16 11.82
C SER A 309 8.71 -4.97 11.62
N ALA A 310 9.15 -5.12 10.37
CA ALA A 310 10.40 -5.80 10.03
C ALA A 310 11.63 -5.09 10.54
N CYS A 311 11.69 -3.78 10.37
CA CYS A 311 12.79 -2.97 10.89
C CYS A 311 12.81 -2.96 12.43
N GLU A 312 11.66 -2.78 13.08
CA GLU A 312 11.55 -2.78 14.55
C GLU A 312 11.94 -4.10 15.18
N LYS A 313 11.60 -5.22 14.53
CA LYS A 313 11.91 -6.57 15.00
C LYS A 313 13.21 -7.12 14.40
N ASN A 314 14.01 -6.27 13.75
CA ASN A 314 15.34 -6.57 13.23
C ASN A 314 15.38 -7.79 12.28
N TYR A 315 14.43 -7.87 11.35
CA TYR A 315 14.41 -8.88 10.28
C TYR A 315 14.28 -8.28 8.87
N SER A 316 14.38 -6.96 8.71
CA SER A 316 14.51 -6.36 7.38
C SER A 316 15.83 -6.79 6.71
N LYS A 317 15.85 -6.82 5.37
CA LYS A 317 17.05 -7.19 4.59
C LYS A 317 18.10 -6.08 4.51
N GLY A 318 17.78 -4.91 5.03
CA GLY A 318 18.63 -3.73 5.05
C GLY A 318 17.90 -2.54 5.68
N ASN A 319 18.55 -1.39 5.65
CA ASN A 319 18.02 -0.13 6.17
C ASN A 319 17.54 0.81 5.06
N HIS A 320 17.99 0.68 3.81
CA HIS A 320 17.58 1.53 2.69
C HIS A 320 16.74 0.74 1.68
N ILE A 321 15.49 1.16 1.53
CA ILE A 321 14.47 0.37 0.85
C ILE A 321 13.88 1.17 -0.30
N TRP A 322 13.74 0.51 -1.44
CA TRP A 322 12.93 1.02 -2.54
C TRP A 322 11.53 0.40 -2.46
N ALA A 323 10.50 1.22 -2.23
CA ALA A 323 9.13 0.80 -2.37
C ALA A 323 8.55 1.35 -3.68
N HIS A 324 7.74 0.55 -4.38
CA HIS A 324 7.02 1.03 -5.56
C HIS A 324 5.61 0.47 -5.66
N LEU A 325 4.75 1.23 -6.34
CA LEU A 325 3.33 0.99 -6.52
C LEU A 325 2.96 1.30 -7.98
N GLY A 326 2.00 0.57 -8.55
CA GLY A 326 1.55 0.77 -9.92
C GLY A 326 0.07 0.46 -10.13
N ASN A 327 -0.61 1.33 -10.88
CA ASN A 327 -1.98 1.10 -11.31
C ASN A 327 -2.03 0.56 -12.76
N ASP A 328 -3.17 0.02 -13.15
CA ASP A 328 -3.40 -0.51 -14.50
C ASP A 328 -3.38 0.57 -15.58
N ASP A 329 -3.76 1.80 -15.24
CA ASP A 329 -3.73 2.98 -16.12
C ASP A 329 -2.33 3.57 -16.37
N GLY A 330 -1.29 2.84 -15.93
CA GLY A 330 0.10 3.22 -16.11
C GLY A 330 0.65 4.14 -15.03
N LYS A 331 -0.15 4.69 -14.10
CA LYS A 331 0.40 5.50 -13.00
C LYS A 331 1.38 4.68 -12.18
N ARG A 332 2.55 5.25 -11.89
CA ARG A 332 3.60 4.65 -11.06
C ARG A 332 3.97 5.59 -9.94
N ALA A 333 4.18 5.03 -8.76
CA ALA A 333 4.76 5.74 -7.64
C ALA A 333 5.97 4.99 -7.10
N SER A 334 6.96 5.74 -6.63
CA SER A 334 8.16 5.21 -5.98
C SER A 334 8.44 5.98 -4.70
N MET A 335 8.89 5.26 -3.67
CA MET A 335 9.28 5.80 -2.38
C MET A 335 10.68 5.30 -2.01
N ILE A 336 11.53 6.20 -1.54
CA ILE A 336 12.83 5.85 -0.93
C ILE A 336 12.68 5.93 0.57
N LEU A 337 12.85 4.80 1.25
CA LEU A 337 12.65 4.65 2.68
C LEU A 337 13.97 4.33 3.37
N ALA A 338 14.15 4.80 4.59
CA ALA A 338 15.29 4.46 5.43
C ALA A 338 14.85 4.11 6.86
N TRP A 339 15.41 3.05 7.45
CA TRP A 339 15.35 2.80 8.89
C TRP A 339 16.59 3.38 9.55
N GLN A 340 16.44 4.49 10.28
CA GLN A 340 17.58 5.18 10.86
C GLN A 340 17.23 6.03 12.08
N THR A 341 18.22 6.29 12.92
CA THR A 341 18.15 7.24 14.03
C THR A 341 18.30 8.67 13.51
N VAL A 342 17.27 9.49 13.72
CA VAL A 342 17.30 10.91 13.31
C VAL A 342 18.26 11.67 14.22
N GLY A 343 19.27 12.31 13.64
CA GLY A 343 20.25 13.11 14.39
C GLY A 343 21.50 12.35 14.87
N ALA A 344 21.63 11.06 14.52
CA ALA A 344 22.93 10.39 14.58
C ALA A 344 23.84 11.00 13.50
N LYS A 345 24.99 11.53 13.92
CA LYS A 345 26.03 12.07 13.02
C LYS A 345 26.83 10.96 12.37
#